data_AF-A0A972AQF1-F1
#
_entry.id   AF-A0A972AQF1-F1
#
_cell.length_a   1.000
_cell.length_b   1.000
_cell.length_c   1.000
_cell.angle_alpha   90.00
_cell.angle_beta   90.00
_cell.angle_gamma   90.00
#
_symmetry.space_group_name_H-M   'P 1'
#
loop_
_entity.id
_entity.type
_entity.pdbx_description
1 polymer ?
#
loop_
_entity_poly.entity_id
_entity_poly.type
_entity_poly.pdbx_seq_one_letter_code
_entity_poly.pdbx_strand_id
1 'polypeptide(L)'
;MKKIMILLVFAFMLLIIPANALALSGHLPFEPNFDFERVFNSDLLRKSANDYIEQNFNLPSNYFDVKNVAGRPFNTNSDIIARSMLVYGNPHGDTVGGLHRYLGYTINDDVFTNVHFPHDAWAGGGLETRSWIPTPWKNKDVQKYTYNKFGKEIFINDFNDNPDFEDAIKAGLDYRYHDLPGAITANTYKQDWYQYVHIYQPPTPYTWGMGVMFHKTSGGQMWYMSVPLAPLAALPSQPDFEVVSLVPGTEETEPGAPYTGTVVYQLKDTAEGPVKADLILTHNGYPIINETNETGVEFEPGDLKDFTFNWTGQSGNSTIRAEIWPVEPANLEKEQRDADPDDNVLEMVVPRAGYKLTIKKTGQGTTIPAAGVHYYPANERVDLSAAPETGWKFVRWEGDISSGNPDTSIIMDADKEVTAVFERATHTLKIIVNIAPGGTTTPKPGTHTFGHGETVNIKAIPSAGWKFNGWKGDASGTNPNVNILMDRDKTIIAEFEQNIPQPMEPGKPGGLGPPKLVN
;
A
#
# COMPACT_ATOMS: atom_id res chain seq x y z
N MET A 1 57.13 22.19 -0.70
CA MET A 1 56.88 20.74 -0.55
C MET A 1 56.14 20.26 -1.80
N LYS A 2 56.64 19.20 -2.42
CA LYS A 2 56.26 18.67 -3.75
C LYS A 2 54.83 18.12 -3.80
N LYS A 3 54.17 18.25 -4.97
CA LYS A 3 53.37 17.24 -5.70
C LYS A 3 52.84 17.91 -7.00
N ILE A 4 53.59 17.80 -8.09
CA ILE A 4 53.42 16.85 -9.21
C ILE A 4 52.21 17.21 -10.08
N MET A 5 52.56 17.81 -11.22
CA MET A 5 51.77 18.10 -12.41
C MET A 5 51.73 16.83 -13.26
N ILE A 6 50.53 16.34 -13.62
CA ILE A 6 50.35 15.33 -14.67
C ILE A 6 49.51 15.99 -15.76
N LEU A 7 50.22 16.37 -16.82
CA LEU A 7 49.70 16.75 -18.12
C LEU A 7 49.48 15.45 -18.89
N LEU A 8 48.23 15.03 -19.12
CA LEU A 8 47.93 13.88 -19.98
C LEU A 8 47.68 14.41 -21.40
N VAL A 9 48.65 14.14 -22.25
CA VAL A 9 48.68 14.46 -23.67
C VAL A 9 47.69 13.54 -24.39
N PHE A 10 46.59 14.11 -24.90
CA PHE A 10 45.76 13.46 -25.91
C PHE A 10 46.52 13.48 -27.24
N ALA A 11 47.16 12.36 -27.57
CA ALA A 11 47.75 12.13 -28.88
C ALA A 11 46.65 11.65 -29.83
N PHE A 12 46.16 12.55 -30.69
CA PHE A 12 45.39 12.21 -31.88
C PHE A 12 46.30 11.39 -32.82
N MET A 13 46.19 10.07 -32.78
CA MET A 13 46.80 9.21 -33.79
C MET A 13 45.78 9.05 -34.91
N LEU A 14 45.92 9.89 -35.96
CA LEU A 14 45.27 9.66 -37.25
C LEU A 14 45.72 8.30 -37.78
N LEU A 15 44.92 7.26 -37.58
CA LEU A 15 45.07 5.99 -38.30
C LEU A 15 44.42 6.17 -39.67
N ILE A 16 45.28 6.26 -40.68
CA ILE A 16 44.92 6.27 -42.09
C ILE A 16 44.27 4.92 -42.40
N ILE A 17 42.94 4.90 -42.48
CA ILE A 17 42.19 3.76 -43.00
C ILE A 17 42.45 3.71 -44.52
N PRO A 18 42.94 2.59 -45.08
CA PRO A 18 43.04 2.46 -46.52
C PRO A 18 41.64 2.51 -47.13
N ALA A 19 41.47 3.40 -48.11
CA ALA A 19 40.21 3.77 -48.78
C ALA A 19 39.52 2.65 -49.60
N ASN A 20 39.79 1.38 -49.31
CA ASN A 20 39.28 0.23 -50.07
C ASN A 20 38.18 -0.58 -49.36
N ALA A 21 37.67 -0.12 -48.21
CA ALA A 21 36.47 -0.71 -47.57
C ALA A 21 35.14 -0.07 -48.06
N LEU A 22 35.22 0.84 -49.05
CA LEU A 22 34.08 1.53 -49.66
C LEU A 22 33.67 0.86 -50.98
N ALA A 23 33.33 -0.43 -50.96
CA ALA A 23 32.70 -1.09 -52.11
C ALA A 23 32.10 -2.46 -51.76
N LEU A 24 31.03 -2.50 -50.96
CA LEU A 24 29.86 -3.34 -51.23
C LEU A 24 28.66 -2.76 -50.48
N SER A 25 27.84 -2.04 -51.24
CA SER A 25 26.69 -1.24 -50.81
C SER A 25 25.55 -2.10 -50.25
N GLY A 26 25.22 -1.87 -48.99
CA GLY A 26 23.99 -2.26 -48.32
C GLY A 26 24.01 -1.65 -46.91
N HIS A 27 23.57 -0.39 -46.78
CA HIS A 27 23.49 0.33 -45.51
C HIS A 27 22.60 -0.45 -44.52
N LEU A 28 23.09 -0.72 -43.32
CA LEU A 28 22.38 -1.40 -42.24
C LEU A 28 21.58 -0.38 -41.41
N PRO A 29 20.27 -0.57 -41.15
CA PRO A 29 19.48 0.33 -40.30
C PRO A 29 19.62 0.05 -38.79
N PHE A 30 20.43 -0.93 -38.38
CA PHE A 30 20.72 -1.27 -36.98
C PHE A 30 22.23 -1.46 -36.77
N GLU A 31 23.03 -0.46 -37.16
CA GLU A 31 24.38 -0.31 -36.59
C GLU A 31 24.28 0.74 -35.48
N PRO A 32 24.23 0.33 -34.21
CA PRO A 32 24.27 1.27 -33.10
C PRO A 32 25.57 2.09 -33.19
N ASN A 33 25.51 3.33 -32.71
CA ASN A 33 26.70 4.11 -32.36
C ASN A 33 27.38 3.46 -31.15
N PHE A 34 27.89 2.25 -31.33
CA PHE A 34 28.70 1.61 -30.34
C PHE A 34 30.02 2.37 -30.22
N ASP A 35 30.55 2.41 -29.00
CA ASP A 35 31.92 2.83 -28.73
C ASP A 35 32.86 2.14 -29.74
N PHE A 36 33.37 2.91 -30.72
CA PHE A 36 34.10 2.39 -31.88
C PHE A 36 35.33 1.56 -31.47
N GLU A 37 35.85 1.70 -30.25
CA GLU A 37 36.94 0.86 -29.76
C GLU A 37 36.51 -0.57 -29.35
N ARG A 38 35.24 -0.78 -28.97
CA ARG A 38 34.75 -2.08 -28.46
C ARG A 38 34.32 -3.05 -29.56
N VAL A 39 33.69 -2.56 -30.62
CA VAL A 39 33.12 -3.43 -31.68
C VAL A 39 34.18 -3.99 -32.62
N PHE A 40 35.34 -3.35 -32.74
CA PHE A 40 36.43 -3.83 -33.60
C PHE A 40 37.48 -4.68 -32.87
N ASN A 41 37.31 -4.92 -31.56
CA ASN A 41 38.20 -5.75 -30.76
C ASN A 41 37.49 -7.02 -30.29
N SER A 42 37.86 -8.16 -30.87
CA SER A 42 37.27 -9.46 -30.57
C SER A 42 37.33 -9.84 -29.08
N ASP A 43 38.38 -9.46 -28.37
CA ASP A 43 38.53 -9.78 -26.94
C ASP A 43 37.60 -8.93 -26.08
N LEU A 44 37.45 -7.63 -26.40
CA LEU A 44 36.53 -6.75 -25.69
C LEU A 44 35.07 -7.13 -25.94
N LEU A 45 34.72 -7.45 -27.19
CA LEU A 45 33.38 -7.90 -27.56
C LEU A 45 32.99 -9.18 -26.80
N ARG A 46 33.88 -10.19 -26.81
CA ARG A 46 33.66 -11.45 -26.07
C ARG A 46 33.62 -11.24 -24.57
N LYS A 47 34.51 -10.38 -24.02
CA LYS A 47 34.49 -10.05 -22.59
C LYS A 47 33.17 -9.39 -22.19
N SER A 48 32.71 -8.40 -22.95
CA SER A 48 31.45 -7.71 -22.65
C SER A 48 30.25 -8.65 -22.70
N ALA A 49 30.24 -9.58 -23.64
CA ALA A 49 29.21 -10.61 -23.72
C ALA A 49 29.24 -11.54 -22.50
N ASN A 50 30.42 -11.95 -22.05
CA ASN A 50 30.57 -12.77 -20.84
C ASN A 50 30.16 -12.03 -19.56
N ASP A 51 30.54 -10.75 -19.41
CA ASP A 51 30.16 -9.92 -18.27
C ASP A 51 28.61 -9.86 -18.15
N TYR A 52 27.90 -9.69 -19.29
CA TYR A 52 26.45 -9.69 -19.34
C TYR A 52 25.85 -11.06 -18.96
N ILE A 53 26.40 -12.15 -19.49
CA ILE A 53 25.92 -13.52 -19.22
C ILE A 53 26.08 -13.90 -17.75
N GLU A 54 27.22 -13.56 -17.14
CA GLU A 54 27.48 -13.80 -15.71
C GLU A 54 26.49 -13.03 -14.83
N GLN A 55 26.26 -11.75 -15.13
CA GLN A 55 25.37 -10.88 -14.34
C GLN A 55 23.90 -11.29 -14.39
N ASN A 56 23.40 -11.72 -15.57
CA ASN A 56 21.97 -11.87 -15.78
C ASN A 56 21.48 -13.32 -15.78
N PHE A 57 22.36 -14.30 -16.03
CA PHE A 57 21.97 -15.71 -16.18
C PHE A 57 22.66 -16.65 -15.20
N ASN A 58 23.53 -16.13 -14.31
CA ASN A 58 24.30 -16.94 -13.35
C ASN A 58 25.07 -18.09 -14.03
N LEU A 59 25.55 -17.83 -15.25
CA LEU A 59 26.37 -18.74 -16.05
C LEU A 59 27.86 -18.39 -15.88
N PRO A 60 28.79 -19.30 -16.23
CA PRO A 60 30.22 -19.06 -16.07
C PRO A 60 30.69 -17.77 -16.75
N SER A 61 31.60 -17.03 -16.10
CA SER A 61 32.23 -15.80 -16.62
C SER A 61 33.06 -15.98 -17.90
N ASN A 62 33.22 -17.22 -18.35
CA ASN A 62 33.85 -17.60 -19.61
C ASN A 62 32.89 -18.36 -20.54
N TYR A 63 31.57 -18.14 -20.43
CA TYR A 63 30.55 -18.80 -21.25
C TYR A 63 30.89 -18.78 -22.76
N PHE A 64 31.17 -17.59 -23.30
CA PHE A 64 31.78 -17.41 -24.62
C PHE A 64 33.29 -17.61 -24.50
N ASP A 65 33.74 -18.85 -24.57
CA ASP A 65 35.16 -19.23 -24.50
C ASP A 65 35.89 -18.95 -25.83
N VAL A 66 37.20 -19.22 -25.91
CA VAL A 66 38.00 -19.12 -27.15
C VAL A 66 37.73 -20.28 -28.11
N LYS A 67 37.00 -21.30 -27.66
CA LYS A 67 36.54 -22.44 -28.47
C LYS A 67 35.11 -22.82 -28.10
N ASN A 68 34.35 -23.29 -29.07
CA ASN A 68 33.03 -23.86 -28.81
C ASN A 68 33.11 -25.29 -28.25
N VAL A 69 31.96 -25.88 -27.88
CA VAL A 69 31.88 -27.25 -27.33
C VAL A 69 32.44 -28.34 -28.27
N ALA A 70 32.50 -28.08 -29.58
CA ALA A 70 33.11 -28.96 -30.58
C ALA A 70 34.60 -28.67 -30.83
N GLY A 71 35.21 -27.76 -30.07
CA GLY A 71 36.62 -27.39 -30.18
C GLY A 71 36.96 -26.43 -31.31
N ARG A 72 35.96 -25.85 -32.00
CA ARG A 72 36.17 -24.87 -33.07
C ARG A 72 36.65 -23.54 -32.48
N PRO A 73 37.69 -22.92 -33.02
CA PRO A 73 38.21 -21.65 -32.50
C PRO A 73 37.21 -20.52 -32.74
N PHE A 74 37.21 -19.53 -31.84
CA PHE A 74 36.51 -18.27 -32.03
C PHE A 74 36.98 -17.59 -33.32
N ASN A 75 36.03 -17.10 -34.12
CA ASN A 75 36.31 -16.49 -35.41
C ASN A 75 36.65 -15.01 -35.24
N THR A 76 37.91 -14.66 -35.50
CA THR A 76 38.44 -13.30 -35.38
C THR A 76 38.44 -12.52 -36.70
N ASN A 77 37.65 -12.96 -37.70
CA ASN A 77 37.52 -12.23 -38.96
C ASN A 77 36.92 -10.84 -38.69
N SER A 78 37.59 -9.79 -39.18
CA SER A 78 37.19 -8.39 -38.94
C SER A 78 35.78 -8.07 -39.41
N ASP A 79 35.30 -8.67 -40.49
CA ASP A 79 33.96 -8.39 -41.04
C ASP A 79 32.86 -9.00 -40.17
N ILE A 80 33.14 -10.14 -39.55
CA ILE A 80 32.23 -10.80 -38.62
C ILE A 80 32.17 -10.02 -37.30
N ILE A 81 33.34 -9.59 -36.81
CA ILE A 81 33.47 -8.83 -35.57
C ILE A 81 32.84 -7.44 -35.72
N ALA A 82 33.07 -6.74 -36.85
CA ALA A 82 32.44 -5.45 -37.15
C ALA A 82 30.91 -5.54 -37.22
N ARG A 83 30.36 -6.70 -37.58
CA ARG A 83 28.92 -6.98 -37.55
C ARG A 83 28.40 -7.46 -36.19
N SER A 84 29.22 -7.37 -35.14
CA SER A 84 28.83 -7.71 -33.77
C SER A 84 28.38 -9.16 -33.60
N MET A 85 29.07 -10.12 -34.24
CA MET A 85 28.71 -11.54 -34.23
C MET A 85 29.74 -12.38 -33.47
N LEU A 86 29.28 -13.14 -32.46
CA LEU A 86 30.09 -14.16 -31.79
C LEU A 86 29.90 -15.51 -32.46
N VAL A 87 30.87 -15.90 -33.29
CA VAL A 87 30.83 -17.15 -34.06
C VAL A 87 32.15 -17.91 -33.97
N TYR A 88 32.06 -19.22 -34.14
CA TYR A 88 33.16 -20.17 -34.03
C TYR A 88 33.36 -20.92 -35.34
N GLY A 89 34.61 -21.20 -35.70
CA GLY A 89 34.97 -21.85 -36.95
C GLY A 89 34.72 -20.98 -38.20
N ASN A 90 34.89 -21.59 -39.37
CA ASN A 90 34.81 -20.90 -40.65
C ASN A 90 33.38 -20.84 -41.19
N PRO A 91 33.05 -19.81 -41.99
CA PRO A 91 31.85 -19.80 -42.82
C PRO A 91 31.77 -21.06 -43.70
N HIS A 92 30.56 -21.59 -43.87
CA HIS A 92 30.33 -22.87 -44.56
C HIS A 92 28.90 -23.00 -45.10
N GLY A 93 28.62 -24.14 -45.73
CA GLY A 93 27.35 -24.41 -46.40
C GLY A 93 27.31 -23.86 -47.82
N ASP A 94 26.10 -23.71 -48.35
CA ASP A 94 25.91 -23.20 -49.71
C ASP A 94 26.48 -21.78 -49.86
N THR A 95 26.91 -21.47 -51.08
CA THR A 95 27.52 -20.17 -51.41
C THR A 95 26.79 -19.55 -52.58
N VAL A 96 26.26 -18.34 -52.40
CA VAL A 96 25.55 -17.57 -53.42
C VAL A 96 26.05 -16.13 -53.38
N GLY A 97 26.49 -15.60 -54.53
CA GLY A 97 26.98 -14.21 -54.61
C GLY A 97 28.19 -13.91 -53.71
N GLY A 98 29.03 -14.92 -53.42
CA GLY A 98 30.16 -14.79 -52.49
C GLY A 98 29.80 -14.86 -51.01
N LEU A 99 28.52 -15.02 -50.66
CA LEU A 99 28.04 -15.18 -49.29
C LEU A 99 27.85 -16.66 -48.97
N HIS A 100 28.42 -17.11 -47.86
CA HIS A 100 28.11 -18.41 -47.28
C HIS A 100 26.78 -18.36 -46.52
N ARG A 101 26.02 -19.46 -46.57
CA ARG A 101 24.74 -19.64 -45.84
C ARG A 101 24.92 -19.50 -44.33
N TYR A 102 26.03 -20.02 -43.81
CA TYR A 102 26.37 -19.96 -42.40
C TYR A 102 27.69 -19.22 -42.21
N LEU A 103 27.74 -18.31 -41.23
CA LEU A 103 28.95 -17.56 -40.89
C LEU A 103 29.92 -18.35 -40.00
N GLY A 104 29.41 -19.42 -39.39
CA GLY A 104 30.15 -20.27 -38.48
C GLY A 104 29.18 -21.03 -37.59
N TYR A 105 29.61 -21.26 -36.35
CA TYR A 105 28.85 -21.98 -35.33
C TYR A 105 28.67 -21.14 -34.06
N THR A 106 27.65 -21.44 -33.25
CA THR A 106 27.47 -20.89 -31.89
C THR A 106 28.40 -21.59 -30.89
N ILE A 107 28.38 -21.13 -29.64
CA ILE A 107 29.09 -21.80 -28.54
C ILE A 107 28.67 -23.27 -28.33
N ASN A 108 27.41 -23.61 -28.63
CA ASN A 108 26.85 -24.98 -28.52
C ASN A 108 26.92 -25.77 -29.84
N ASP A 109 27.74 -25.31 -30.80
CA ASP A 109 27.93 -25.92 -32.12
C ASP A 109 26.64 -25.94 -32.99
N ASP A 110 25.70 -25.00 -32.78
CA ASP A 110 24.61 -24.70 -33.72
C ASP A 110 25.12 -23.87 -34.88
N VAL A 111 24.48 -23.99 -36.04
CA VAL A 111 24.81 -23.15 -37.19
C VAL A 111 24.40 -21.70 -36.92
N PHE A 112 25.30 -20.76 -37.20
CA PHE A 112 24.99 -19.34 -37.13
C PHE A 112 24.65 -18.84 -38.53
N THR A 113 23.36 -18.60 -38.78
CA THR A 113 22.85 -18.21 -40.10
C THR A 113 23.36 -16.84 -40.52
N ASN A 114 23.83 -16.76 -41.77
CA ASN A 114 24.10 -15.48 -42.40
C ASN A 114 22.77 -14.82 -42.79
N VAL A 115 22.39 -13.78 -42.04
CA VAL A 115 21.17 -12.99 -42.26
C VAL A 115 21.13 -12.24 -43.60
N HIS A 116 22.23 -12.21 -44.35
CA HIS A 116 22.29 -11.65 -45.70
C HIS A 116 22.27 -12.72 -46.79
N PHE A 117 22.31 -14.00 -46.44
CA PHE A 117 22.23 -15.06 -47.43
C PHE A 117 20.84 -15.07 -48.07
N PRO A 118 20.71 -15.21 -49.40
CA PRO A 118 19.41 -15.20 -50.07
C PRO A 118 18.44 -16.26 -49.51
N HIS A 119 17.15 -15.97 -49.51
CA HIS A 119 16.14 -16.92 -49.07
C HIS A 119 15.97 -18.05 -50.11
N ASP A 120 15.92 -19.31 -49.66
CA ASP A 120 15.83 -20.48 -50.56
C ASP A 120 14.53 -20.48 -51.39
N ALA A 121 13.38 -20.27 -50.74
CA ALA A 121 12.07 -20.08 -51.36
C ALA A 121 11.06 -19.58 -50.30
N TRP A 122 10.26 -18.57 -50.61
CA TRP A 122 9.19 -18.06 -49.74
C TRP A 122 7.82 -18.47 -50.31
N ALA A 123 7.04 -19.23 -49.53
CA ALA A 123 5.72 -19.70 -49.95
C ALA A 123 4.63 -18.59 -49.96
N GLY A 124 4.98 -17.35 -49.59
CA GLY A 124 4.04 -16.26 -49.36
C GLY A 124 3.43 -16.29 -47.95
N GLY A 125 2.74 -15.20 -47.58
CA GLY A 125 2.03 -15.04 -46.30
C GLY A 125 2.90 -14.53 -45.14
N GLY A 126 2.27 -13.81 -44.21
CA GLY A 126 2.94 -13.17 -43.09
C GLY A 126 3.36 -14.16 -42.00
N LEU A 127 4.33 -13.77 -41.18
CA LEU A 127 4.84 -14.63 -40.10
C LEU A 127 3.72 -15.07 -39.16
N GLU A 128 2.78 -14.19 -38.86
CA GLU A 128 1.57 -14.39 -38.06
C GLU A 128 0.60 -15.44 -38.64
N THR A 129 0.61 -15.68 -39.95
CA THR A 129 -0.30 -16.67 -40.56
C THR A 129 0.16 -18.12 -40.38
N ARG A 130 1.36 -18.34 -39.86
CA ARG A 130 1.95 -19.68 -39.74
C ARG A 130 1.55 -20.33 -38.43
N SER A 131 1.34 -21.65 -38.48
CA SER A 131 1.06 -22.46 -37.30
C SER A 131 2.35 -22.77 -36.53
N TRP A 132 2.87 -21.78 -35.81
CA TRP A 132 4.06 -21.89 -34.97
C TRP A 132 3.88 -22.89 -33.82
N ILE A 133 4.94 -23.60 -33.48
CA ILE A 133 4.97 -24.58 -32.41
C ILE A 133 5.50 -23.88 -31.14
N PRO A 134 4.66 -23.68 -30.10
CA PRO A 134 5.11 -23.09 -28.85
C PRO A 134 6.01 -24.07 -28.08
N THR A 135 6.96 -23.54 -27.32
CA THR A 135 7.93 -24.28 -26.51
C THR A 135 8.63 -25.41 -27.30
N PRO A 136 9.24 -25.12 -28.47
CA PRO A 136 9.77 -26.15 -29.36
C PRO A 136 10.77 -27.10 -28.70
N TRP A 137 11.54 -26.63 -27.69
CA TRP A 137 12.47 -27.46 -26.91
C TRP A 137 11.79 -28.58 -26.09
N LYS A 138 10.49 -28.44 -25.77
CA LYS A 138 9.67 -29.45 -25.08
C LYS A 138 8.84 -30.32 -26.05
N ASN A 139 8.83 -30.00 -27.35
CA ASN A 139 7.98 -30.67 -28.32
C ASN A 139 8.65 -31.91 -28.94
N LYS A 140 8.03 -33.09 -28.76
CA LYS A 140 8.57 -34.38 -29.24
C LYS A 140 8.72 -34.47 -30.76
N ASP A 141 7.82 -33.84 -31.52
CA ASP A 141 7.93 -33.81 -32.98
C ASP A 141 9.16 -32.99 -33.38
N VAL A 142 9.35 -31.81 -32.76
CA VAL A 142 10.51 -30.95 -32.99
C VAL A 142 11.81 -31.66 -32.60
N GLN A 143 11.86 -32.35 -31.46
CA GLN A 143 13.03 -33.15 -31.05
C GLN A 143 13.39 -34.21 -32.11
N LYS A 144 12.40 -34.97 -32.59
CA LYS A 144 12.60 -35.97 -33.64
C LYS A 144 13.07 -35.33 -34.96
N TYR A 145 12.49 -34.20 -35.33
CA TYR A 145 12.84 -33.49 -36.57
C TYR A 145 14.25 -32.92 -36.52
N THR A 146 14.62 -32.24 -35.44
CA THR A 146 15.93 -31.64 -35.24
C THR A 146 17.02 -32.71 -35.23
N TYR A 147 16.81 -33.83 -34.55
CA TYR A 147 17.74 -34.97 -34.59
C TYR A 147 17.92 -35.50 -36.02
N ASN A 148 16.83 -35.74 -36.74
CA ASN A 148 16.91 -36.26 -38.11
C ASN A 148 17.51 -35.25 -39.11
N LYS A 149 17.26 -33.95 -38.93
CA LYS A 149 17.65 -32.91 -39.88
C LYS A 149 19.07 -32.39 -39.63
N PHE A 150 19.45 -32.22 -38.37
CA PHE A 150 20.70 -31.59 -37.95
C PHE A 150 21.66 -32.56 -37.25
N GLY A 151 21.23 -33.80 -36.99
CA GLY A 151 22.05 -34.79 -36.27
C GLY A 151 22.16 -34.53 -34.77
N LYS A 152 21.33 -33.64 -34.23
CA LYS A 152 21.36 -33.24 -32.82
C LYS A 152 19.98 -32.86 -32.29
N GLU A 153 19.77 -33.13 -31.02
CA GLU A 153 18.54 -32.76 -30.33
C GLU A 153 18.56 -31.27 -29.98
N ILE A 154 17.38 -30.65 -30.12
CA ILE A 154 17.11 -29.38 -29.49
C ILE A 154 17.22 -29.54 -27.97
N PHE A 155 17.87 -28.60 -27.28
CA PHE A 155 18.16 -28.72 -25.86
C PHE A 155 17.39 -27.67 -25.04
N ILE A 156 17.24 -27.92 -23.75
CA ILE A 156 16.73 -26.93 -22.81
C ILE A 156 17.91 -26.09 -22.34
N ASN A 157 17.75 -24.77 -22.37
CA ASN A 157 18.71 -23.80 -21.86
C ASN A 157 17.96 -22.64 -21.19
N ASP A 158 18.72 -21.84 -20.43
CA ASP A 158 18.22 -20.75 -19.60
C ASP A 158 17.74 -19.51 -20.38
N PHE A 159 17.92 -19.50 -21.71
CA PHE A 159 17.51 -18.39 -22.56
C PHE A 159 16.13 -18.58 -23.17
N ASN A 160 15.66 -19.82 -23.30
CA ASN A 160 14.33 -20.11 -23.85
C ASN A 160 13.23 -19.61 -22.91
N ASP A 161 12.07 -19.24 -23.48
CA ASP A 161 10.92 -18.76 -22.70
C ASP A 161 11.19 -17.46 -21.92
N ASN A 162 12.19 -16.68 -22.35
CA ASN A 162 12.56 -15.42 -21.70
C ASN A 162 11.90 -14.21 -22.40
N PRO A 163 10.94 -13.51 -21.75
CA PRO A 163 10.30 -12.32 -22.30
C PRO A 163 11.26 -11.13 -22.50
N ASP A 164 12.40 -11.08 -21.80
CA ASP A 164 13.40 -10.01 -21.96
C ASP A 164 14.00 -9.97 -23.37
N PHE A 165 13.88 -11.06 -24.12
CA PHE A 165 14.36 -11.15 -25.50
C PHE A 165 13.29 -10.87 -26.55
N GLU A 166 12.07 -10.52 -26.15
CA GLU A 166 10.95 -10.31 -27.07
C GLU A 166 11.26 -9.23 -28.12
N ASP A 167 11.75 -8.07 -27.68
CA ASP A 167 12.05 -6.97 -28.58
C ASP A 167 13.28 -7.26 -29.46
N ALA A 168 14.26 -7.99 -28.92
CA ALA A 168 15.40 -8.50 -29.68
C ALA A 168 14.96 -9.45 -30.80
N ILE A 169 14.01 -10.35 -30.51
CA ILE A 169 13.43 -11.29 -31.46
C ILE A 169 12.64 -10.55 -32.53
N LYS A 170 11.77 -9.61 -32.15
CA LYS A 170 10.97 -8.82 -33.09
C LYS A 170 11.86 -8.02 -34.04
N ALA A 171 12.84 -7.29 -33.50
CA ALA A 171 13.77 -6.50 -34.28
C ALA A 171 14.59 -7.37 -35.23
N GLY A 172 15.04 -8.55 -34.78
CA GLY A 172 15.78 -9.47 -35.65
C GLY A 172 14.93 -10.12 -36.74
N LEU A 173 13.69 -10.52 -36.44
CA LEU A 173 12.75 -11.03 -37.43
C LEU A 173 12.42 -9.97 -38.49
N ASP A 174 12.14 -8.74 -38.07
CA ASP A 174 11.91 -7.61 -38.97
C ASP A 174 13.14 -7.38 -39.85
N TYR A 175 14.32 -7.28 -39.24
CA TYR A 175 15.57 -7.09 -39.95
C TYR A 175 15.86 -8.18 -41.00
N ARG A 176 15.57 -9.46 -40.70
CA ARG A 176 15.85 -10.57 -41.64
C ARG A 176 14.79 -10.76 -42.72
N TYR A 177 13.54 -10.42 -42.44
CA TYR A 177 12.41 -10.82 -43.28
C TYR A 177 11.61 -9.65 -43.88
N HIS A 178 12.03 -8.39 -43.64
CA HIS A 178 11.36 -7.19 -44.16
C HIS A 178 11.27 -7.13 -45.69
N ASP A 179 12.20 -7.74 -46.41
CA ASP A 179 12.30 -7.70 -47.88
C ASP A 179 11.44 -8.78 -48.57
N LEU A 180 10.85 -9.70 -47.80
CA LEU A 180 10.04 -10.78 -48.34
C LEU A 180 8.60 -10.34 -48.66
N PRO A 181 8.12 -10.56 -49.90
CA PRO A 181 6.76 -10.22 -50.29
C PRO A 181 5.70 -10.89 -49.39
N GLY A 182 4.89 -10.07 -48.74
CA GLY A 182 3.81 -10.51 -47.86
C GLY A 182 4.26 -10.97 -46.47
N ALA A 183 5.53 -10.79 -46.09
CA ALA A 183 5.95 -10.90 -44.70
C ALA A 183 5.45 -9.67 -43.93
N ILE A 184 4.33 -9.80 -43.22
CA ILE A 184 4.02 -8.83 -42.15
C ILE A 184 5.10 -9.01 -41.08
N THR A 185 5.72 -7.90 -40.70
CA THR A 185 6.89 -7.88 -39.84
C THR A 185 6.49 -8.16 -38.40
N ALA A 186 7.39 -8.75 -37.60
CA ALA A 186 7.10 -9.12 -36.21
C ALA A 186 6.68 -7.91 -35.35
N ASN A 187 7.15 -6.71 -35.68
CA ASN A 187 6.77 -5.45 -35.05
C ASN A 187 5.30 -5.06 -35.27
N THR A 188 4.66 -5.58 -36.31
CA THR A 188 3.26 -5.23 -36.66
C THR A 188 2.25 -6.14 -35.95
N TYR A 189 2.68 -7.24 -35.31
CA TYR A 189 1.79 -8.26 -34.76
C TYR A 189 2.07 -8.59 -33.29
N LYS A 190 1.01 -8.57 -32.47
CA LYS A 190 1.05 -8.93 -31.04
C LYS A 190 1.07 -10.46 -30.91
N GLN A 191 2.28 -11.01 -30.79
CA GLN A 191 2.52 -12.41 -30.49
C GLN A 191 3.69 -12.48 -29.52
N ASP A 192 3.60 -13.35 -28.52
CA ASP A 192 4.69 -13.61 -27.57
C ASP A 192 5.77 -14.45 -28.26
N TRP A 193 6.59 -13.83 -29.11
CA TRP A 193 7.55 -14.52 -29.96
C TRP A 193 8.56 -15.34 -29.15
N TYR A 194 8.95 -14.87 -27.96
CA TYR A 194 9.84 -15.59 -27.03
C TYR A 194 9.37 -17.03 -26.71
N GLN A 195 8.06 -17.32 -26.77
CA GLN A 195 7.52 -18.67 -26.53
C GLN A 195 7.78 -19.64 -27.69
N TYR A 196 8.07 -19.13 -28.89
CA TYR A 196 8.21 -19.93 -30.12
C TYR A 196 9.67 -20.10 -30.57
N VAL A 197 10.59 -19.31 -30.01
CA VAL A 197 12.00 -19.28 -30.43
C VAL A 197 12.85 -20.10 -29.48
N HIS A 198 13.44 -21.17 -29.99
CA HIS A 198 14.55 -21.81 -29.30
C HIS A 198 15.83 -21.02 -29.56
N ILE A 199 16.42 -20.48 -28.50
CA ILE A 199 17.61 -19.63 -28.59
C ILE A 199 18.86 -20.52 -28.49
N TYR A 200 19.63 -20.61 -29.57
CA TYR A 200 20.91 -21.32 -29.57
C TYR A 200 22.00 -20.54 -28.85
N GLN A 201 21.94 -19.22 -29.01
CA GLN A 201 22.86 -18.24 -28.46
C GLN A 201 22.08 -16.94 -28.18
N PRO A 202 22.10 -16.42 -26.95
CA PRO A 202 21.36 -15.21 -26.61
C PRO A 202 21.98 -13.98 -27.27
N PRO A 203 21.18 -12.93 -27.54
CA PRO A 203 21.73 -11.61 -27.78
C PRO A 203 22.39 -11.10 -26.49
N THR A 204 23.35 -10.21 -26.65
CA THR A 204 23.91 -9.43 -25.54
C THR A 204 23.78 -7.95 -25.90
N PRO A 205 24.14 -6.99 -25.01
CA PRO A 205 24.08 -5.57 -25.34
C PRO A 205 24.75 -5.22 -26.67
N TYR A 206 25.86 -5.88 -26.98
CA TYR A 206 26.70 -5.55 -28.14
C TYR A 206 26.79 -6.66 -29.18
N THR A 207 26.09 -7.79 -29.03
CA THR A 207 26.24 -8.92 -29.96
C THR A 207 24.91 -9.53 -30.35
N TRP A 208 24.80 -9.88 -31.63
CA TRP A 208 23.64 -10.60 -32.15
C TRP A 208 23.49 -11.99 -31.50
N GLY A 209 22.25 -12.33 -31.16
CA GLY A 209 21.84 -13.68 -30.84
C GLY A 209 21.38 -14.45 -32.07
N MET A 210 21.18 -15.76 -31.90
CA MET A 210 20.64 -16.64 -32.93
C MET A 210 19.77 -17.72 -32.31
N GLY A 211 18.63 -17.95 -32.93
CA GLY A 211 17.68 -18.98 -32.56
C GLY A 211 16.99 -19.60 -33.78
N VAL A 212 15.98 -20.40 -33.49
CA VAL A 212 15.15 -21.09 -34.48
C VAL A 212 13.71 -21.16 -34.01
N MET A 213 12.77 -21.10 -34.93
CA MET A 213 11.37 -21.43 -34.67
C MET A 213 10.84 -22.43 -35.67
N PHE A 214 9.80 -23.17 -35.27
CA PHE A 214 9.25 -24.29 -36.04
C PHE A 214 7.76 -24.10 -36.26
N HIS A 215 7.29 -24.48 -37.45
CA HIS A 215 5.86 -24.48 -37.77
C HIS A 215 5.49 -25.73 -38.57
N LYS A 216 4.20 -26.04 -38.60
CA LYS A 216 3.64 -27.05 -39.52
C LYS A 216 2.99 -26.36 -40.71
N THR A 217 3.13 -26.93 -41.89
CA THR A 217 2.34 -26.54 -43.07
C THR A 217 0.93 -27.10 -42.97
N SER A 218 0.02 -26.68 -43.85
CA SER A 218 -1.34 -27.24 -43.95
C SER A 218 -1.35 -28.76 -44.18
N GLY A 219 -0.31 -29.30 -44.83
CA GLY A 219 -0.10 -30.74 -45.01
C GLY A 219 0.54 -31.47 -43.83
N GLY A 220 0.77 -30.79 -42.70
CA GLY A 220 1.38 -31.36 -41.49
C GLY A 220 2.90 -31.53 -41.56
N GLN A 221 3.55 -31.10 -42.65
CA GLN A 221 5.00 -31.15 -42.76
C GLN A 221 5.64 -30.08 -41.88
N MET A 222 6.68 -30.46 -41.14
CA MET A 222 7.41 -29.54 -40.28
C MET A 222 8.48 -28.77 -41.04
N TRP A 223 8.50 -27.48 -40.79
CA TRP A 223 9.44 -26.50 -41.32
C TRP A 223 10.03 -25.70 -40.16
N TYR A 224 11.19 -25.11 -40.42
CA TYR A 224 11.91 -24.30 -39.45
C TYR A 224 12.41 -23.02 -40.10
N MET A 225 12.66 -22.01 -39.27
CA MET A 225 13.17 -20.72 -39.69
C MET A 225 14.18 -20.22 -38.68
N SER A 226 15.31 -19.68 -39.15
CA SER A 226 16.27 -19.02 -38.27
C SER A 226 15.70 -17.72 -37.75
N VAL A 227 16.05 -17.38 -36.52
CA VAL A 227 15.61 -16.15 -35.86
C VAL A 227 16.87 -15.46 -35.37
N PRO A 228 17.37 -14.42 -36.07
CA PRO A 228 18.38 -13.57 -35.45
C PRO A 228 17.74 -12.76 -34.33
N LEU A 229 18.51 -12.45 -33.28
CA LEU A 229 18.08 -11.61 -32.17
C LEU A 229 18.99 -10.39 -32.15
N ALA A 230 18.41 -9.19 -32.27
CA ALA A 230 19.19 -7.95 -32.33
C ALA A 230 19.98 -7.72 -31.01
N PRO A 231 21.15 -7.05 -31.07
CA PRO A 231 21.86 -6.64 -29.85
C PRO A 231 20.96 -5.79 -28.96
N LEU A 232 21.01 -6.01 -27.64
CA LEU A 232 20.05 -5.35 -26.72
C LEU A 232 20.22 -3.83 -26.68
N ALA A 233 21.45 -3.32 -26.81
CA ALA A 233 21.69 -1.88 -26.88
C ALA A 233 21.45 -1.29 -28.29
N ALA A 234 21.00 -2.11 -29.24
CA ALA A 234 20.49 -1.66 -30.54
C ALA A 234 18.97 -1.52 -30.54
N LEU A 235 18.30 -1.98 -29.48
CA LEU A 235 16.87 -1.85 -29.32
C LEU A 235 16.55 -0.44 -28.84
N PRO A 236 15.47 0.18 -29.33
CA PRO A 236 15.01 1.44 -28.77
C PRO A 236 14.75 1.23 -27.27
N SER A 237 15.37 2.04 -26.41
CA SER A 237 15.05 2.04 -24.98
C SER A 237 13.55 2.32 -24.82
N GLN A 238 12.80 1.44 -24.13
CA GLN A 238 11.46 1.81 -23.70
C GLN A 238 11.58 3.07 -22.82
N PRO A 239 10.68 4.06 -22.96
CA PRO A 239 10.68 5.21 -22.07
C PRO A 239 10.47 4.76 -20.64
N ASP A 240 11.04 5.52 -19.71
CA ASP A 240 10.96 5.25 -18.28
C ASP A 240 10.42 6.51 -17.60
N PHE A 241 9.12 6.53 -17.28
CA PHE A 241 8.46 7.66 -16.64
C PHE A 241 8.11 7.36 -15.20
N GLU A 242 8.42 8.31 -14.31
CA GLU A 242 8.12 8.16 -12.88
C GLU A 242 7.28 9.32 -12.32
N VAL A 243 6.52 9.04 -11.27
CA VAL A 243 5.93 10.07 -10.40
C VAL A 243 6.91 10.35 -9.26
N VAL A 244 7.78 11.34 -9.48
CA VAL A 244 8.86 11.71 -8.54
C VAL A 244 8.34 12.12 -7.17
N SER A 245 7.25 12.88 -7.11
CA SER A 245 6.65 13.28 -5.84
C SER A 245 5.17 13.64 -5.97
N LEU A 246 4.42 13.40 -4.90
CA LEU A 246 3.05 13.88 -4.70
C LEU A 246 2.98 14.50 -3.31
N VAL A 247 2.52 15.75 -3.22
CA VAL A 247 2.37 16.46 -1.95
C VAL A 247 0.97 17.04 -1.91
N PRO A 248 0.06 16.51 -1.09
CA PRO A 248 -1.34 16.98 -1.02
C PRO A 248 -1.51 18.41 -0.48
N GLY A 249 -0.47 18.97 0.14
CA GLY A 249 -0.46 20.32 0.73
C GLY A 249 -0.98 20.39 2.16
N THR A 250 -1.37 19.27 2.76
CA THR A 250 -1.80 19.17 4.17
C THR A 250 -1.59 17.75 4.70
N GLU A 251 -1.46 17.62 6.02
CA GLU A 251 -1.40 16.33 6.73
C GLU A 251 -2.79 15.83 7.15
N GLU A 252 -3.76 16.72 7.31
CA GLU A 252 -5.15 16.40 7.68
C GLU A 252 -6.15 17.26 6.90
N THR A 253 -7.40 16.79 6.80
CA THR A 253 -8.46 17.48 6.02
C THR A 253 -9.71 17.83 6.82
N GLU A 254 -10.33 18.96 6.51
CA GLU A 254 -11.67 19.33 6.97
C GLU A 254 -12.67 19.19 5.81
N PRO A 255 -13.90 18.67 6.03
CA PRO A 255 -14.91 18.58 4.98
C PRO A 255 -15.24 19.94 4.38
N GLY A 256 -15.13 20.06 3.06
CA GLY A 256 -15.43 21.30 2.34
C GLY A 256 -14.29 22.33 2.33
N ALA A 257 -13.20 22.10 3.07
CA ALA A 257 -12.04 22.98 3.04
C ALA A 257 -11.22 22.76 1.75
N PRO A 258 -10.80 23.82 1.05
CA PRO A 258 -9.95 23.71 -0.12
C PRO A 258 -8.48 23.54 0.26
N TYR A 259 -7.77 22.73 -0.51
CA TYR A 259 -6.33 22.47 -0.38
C TYR A 259 -5.66 22.57 -1.74
N THR A 260 -4.38 22.94 -1.74
CA THR A 260 -3.54 23.00 -2.94
C THR A 260 -2.34 22.09 -2.74
N GLY A 261 -2.19 21.10 -3.62
CA GLY A 261 -1.07 20.18 -3.65
C GLY A 261 -0.17 20.40 -4.87
N THR A 262 0.96 19.70 -4.87
CA THR A 262 1.92 19.66 -5.97
C THR A 262 2.22 18.22 -6.36
N VAL A 263 2.42 17.98 -7.65
CA VAL A 263 2.89 16.69 -8.19
C VAL A 263 4.04 16.96 -9.15
N VAL A 264 5.03 16.07 -9.17
CA VAL A 264 6.18 16.15 -10.07
C VAL A 264 6.28 14.86 -10.84
N TYR A 265 6.35 14.97 -12.17
CA TYR A 265 6.53 13.87 -13.11
C TYR A 265 7.86 14.00 -13.84
N GLN A 266 8.44 12.88 -14.25
CA GLN A 266 9.72 12.85 -14.94
C GLN A 266 9.75 11.80 -16.06
N LEU A 267 10.44 12.12 -17.15
CA LEU A 267 11.03 11.13 -18.05
C LEU A 267 12.50 10.94 -17.64
N LYS A 268 12.93 9.72 -17.31
CA LYS A 268 14.33 9.49 -16.95
C LYS A 268 15.26 9.75 -18.13
N ASP A 269 16.53 10.02 -17.85
CA ASP A 269 17.55 10.38 -18.84
C ASP A 269 17.97 9.21 -19.76
N THR A 270 17.39 8.02 -19.54
CA THR A 270 17.60 6.80 -20.32
C THR A 270 16.90 6.80 -21.68
N ALA A 271 15.92 7.69 -21.89
CA ALA A 271 15.18 7.77 -23.16
C ALA A 271 16.01 8.37 -24.31
N GLU A 272 15.88 7.81 -25.51
CA GLU A 272 16.62 8.26 -26.71
C GLU A 272 16.16 9.62 -27.28
N GLY A 273 15.03 10.15 -26.82
CA GLY A 273 14.48 11.42 -27.29
C GLY A 273 13.17 11.80 -26.59
N PRO A 274 12.49 12.85 -27.06
CA PRO A 274 11.25 13.30 -26.45
C PRO A 274 10.14 12.26 -26.55
N VAL A 275 9.38 12.06 -25.47
CA VAL A 275 8.29 11.08 -25.40
C VAL A 275 7.03 11.73 -24.84
N LYS A 276 5.87 11.33 -25.36
CA LYS A 276 4.56 11.82 -24.90
C LYS A 276 3.95 10.89 -23.87
N ALA A 277 3.39 11.46 -22.82
CA ALA A 277 2.70 10.75 -21.76
C ALA A 277 1.31 11.32 -21.43
N ASP A 278 0.42 10.45 -20.96
CA ASP A 278 -0.84 10.81 -20.34
C ASP A 278 -0.63 10.96 -18.83
N LEU A 279 -1.08 12.08 -18.28
CA LEU A 279 -1.03 12.39 -16.85
C LEU A 279 -2.41 12.14 -16.24
N ILE A 280 -2.46 11.36 -15.16
CA ILE A 280 -3.69 11.05 -14.44
C ILE A 280 -3.55 11.51 -13.00
N LEU A 281 -4.52 12.29 -12.50
CA LEU A 281 -4.58 12.71 -11.11
C LEU A 281 -6.01 12.57 -10.59
N THR A 282 -6.19 11.83 -9.50
CA THR A 282 -7.50 11.52 -8.91
C THR A 282 -7.56 11.82 -7.42
N HIS A 283 -8.75 12.19 -6.95
CA HIS A 283 -9.14 12.29 -5.54
C HIS A 283 -10.27 11.31 -5.27
N ASN A 284 -10.05 10.33 -4.39
CA ASN A 284 -10.97 9.25 -4.08
C ASN A 284 -11.48 8.51 -5.33
N GLY A 285 -10.58 8.31 -6.31
CA GLY A 285 -10.86 7.64 -7.59
C GLY A 285 -11.55 8.52 -8.64
N TYR A 286 -11.87 9.78 -8.33
CA TYR A 286 -12.44 10.72 -9.28
C TYR A 286 -11.38 11.69 -9.82
N PRO A 287 -11.36 11.97 -11.13
CA PRO A 287 -10.38 12.90 -11.71
C PRO A 287 -10.43 14.29 -11.07
N ILE A 288 -9.27 14.84 -10.71
CA ILE A 288 -9.12 16.25 -10.32
C ILE A 288 -9.01 17.08 -11.61
N ILE A 289 -10.08 17.81 -11.97
CA ILE A 289 -10.14 18.54 -13.23
C ILE A 289 -9.35 19.85 -13.11
N ASN A 290 -8.07 19.84 -13.52
CA ASN A 290 -7.14 20.97 -13.70
C ASN A 290 -6.19 20.64 -14.88
N GLU A 291 -5.24 21.53 -15.23
CA GLU A 291 -4.10 21.33 -16.18
C GLU A 291 -3.19 20.12 -15.85
N THR A 292 -3.55 19.31 -14.84
CA THR A 292 -2.80 18.14 -14.37
C THR A 292 -3.29 16.82 -14.98
N ASN A 293 -4.50 16.78 -15.54
CA ASN A 293 -5.02 15.65 -16.31
C ASN A 293 -4.94 15.99 -17.79
N GLU A 294 -3.79 15.74 -18.39
CA GLU A 294 -3.50 16.06 -19.79
C GLU A 294 -3.08 14.82 -20.56
N THR A 295 -3.48 14.72 -21.82
CA THR A 295 -3.07 13.64 -22.70
C THR A 295 -2.00 14.10 -23.67
N GLY A 296 -0.98 13.26 -23.87
CA GLY A 296 0.11 13.52 -24.82
C GLY A 296 1.03 14.68 -24.45
N VAL A 297 1.28 14.90 -23.16
CA VAL A 297 2.28 15.86 -22.68
C VAL A 297 3.67 15.37 -23.08
N GLU A 298 4.43 16.20 -23.79
CA GLU A 298 5.76 15.84 -24.31
C GLU A 298 6.86 16.15 -23.28
N PHE A 299 7.69 15.17 -22.93
CA PHE A 299 8.83 15.30 -22.02
C PHE A 299 10.13 15.06 -22.76
N GLU A 300 11.16 15.85 -22.46
CA GLU A 300 12.53 15.58 -22.89
C GLU A 300 13.21 14.61 -21.91
N PRO A 301 14.22 13.81 -22.33
CA PRO A 301 14.95 12.94 -21.42
C PRO A 301 15.58 13.72 -20.25
N GLY A 302 15.28 13.30 -19.02
CA GLY A 302 15.68 13.98 -17.78
C GLY A 302 14.82 15.19 -17.39
N ASP A 303 13.75 15.49 -18.12
CA ASP A 303 12.86 16.62 -17.85
C ASP A 303 12.00 16.37 -16.61
N LEU A 304 11.89 17.39 -15.76
CA LEU A 304 11.06 17.40 -14.56
C LEU A 304 9.94 18.42 -14.77
N LYS A 305 8.68 17.97 -14.65
CA LYS A 305 7.52 18.85 -14.74
C LYS A 305 6.72 18.84 -13.46
N ASP A 306 6.64 20.00 -12.82
CA ASP A 306 5.81 20.23 -11.64
C ASP A 306 4.45 20.82 -12.02
N PHE A 307 3.41 20.33 -11.34
CA PHE A 307 2.05 20.82 -11.51
C PHE A 307 1.40 21.07 -10.15
N THR A 308 0.60 22.14 -10.06
CA THR A 308 -0.23 22.42 -8.89
C THR A 308 -1.66 21.96 -9.11
N PHE A 309 -2.28 21.35 -8.10
CA PHE A 309 -3.67 20.91 -8.17
C PHE A 309 -4.46 21.38 -6.95
N ASN A 310 -5.75 21.66 -7.15
CA ASN A 310 -6.67 22.03 -6.09
C ASN A 310 -7.65 20.90 -5.83
N TRP A 311 -7.96 20.66 -4.57
CA TRP A 311 -8.91 19.62 -4.14
C TRP A 311 -9.61 20.05 -2.86
N THR A 312 -10.71 19.37 -2.52
CA THR A 312 -11.54 19.74 -1.37
C THR A 312 -11.66 18.57 -0.41
N GLY A 313 -11.40 18.78 0.88
CA GLY A 313 -11.56 17.74 1.90
C GLY A 313 -12.97 17.16 1.92
N GLN A 314 -13.09 15.85 2.15
CA GLN A 314 -14.37 15.14 2.21
C GLN A 314 -14.72 14.70 3.63
N SER A 315 -15.89 14.08 3.80
CA SER A 315 -16.36 13.55 5.09
C SER A 315 -15.60 12.30 5.58
N GLY A 316 -14.69 11.77 4.77
CA GLY A 316 -13.76 10.70 5.13
C GLY A 316 -12.33 11.06 4.73
N ASN A 317 -11.42 10.10 4.86
CA ASN A 317 -10.06 10.24 4.38
C ASN A 317 -10.03 10.55 2.87
N SER A 318 -9.00 11.26 2.45
CA SER A 318 -8.79 11.62 1.05
C SER A 318 -7.62 10.84 0.49
N THR A 319 -7.87 10.01 -0.50
CA THR A 319 -6.86 9.34 -1.29
C THR A 319 -6.56 10.18 -2.53
N ILE A 320 -5.32 10.67 -2.65
CA ILE A 320 -4.83 11.36 -3.84
C ILE A 320 -3.90 10.40 -4.57
N ARG A 321 -4.18 10.13 -5.84
CA ARG A 321 -3.38 9.22 -6.67
C ARG A 321 -2.98 9.90 -7.97
N ALA A 322 -1.69 9.88 -8.25
CA ALA A 322 -1.08 10.39 -9.47
C ALA A 322 -0.55 9.22 -10.30
N GLU A 323 -0.66 9.33 -11.62
CA GLU A 323 -0.06 8.42 -12.58
C GLU A 323 0.52 9.17 -13.78
N ILE A 324 1.50 8.57 -14.43
CA ILE A 324 2.04 8.99 -15.72
C ILE A 324 2.19 7.76 -16.61
N TRP A 325 1.81 7.83 -17.88
CA TRP A 325 1.93 6.68 -18.79
C TRP A 325 2.35 7.11 -20.19
N PRO A 326 3.34 6.46 -20.84
CA PRO A 326 3.64 6.70 -22.24
C PRO A 326 2.38 6.55 -23.11
N VAL A 327 2.21 7.38 -24.13
CA VAL A 327 1.07 7.29 -25.07
C VAL A 327 1.28 6.20 -26.11
N GLU A 328 2.53 6.04 -26.56
CA GLU A 328 2.90 5.12 -27.62
C GLU A 328 3.77 3.97 -27.07
N PRO A 329 3.68 2.78 -27.69
CA PRO A 329 2.81 2.47 -28.82
C PRO A 329 1.37 2.18 -28.39
N ALA A 330 0.38 2.83 -29.02
CA ALA A 330 -1.03 2.82 -28.57
C ALA A 330 -1.73 1.45 -28.60
N ASN A 331 -1.12 0.45 -29.24
CA ASN A 331 -1.60 -0.94 -29.31
C ASN A 331 -1.18 -1.81 -28.10
N LEU A 332 -0.36 -1.27 -27.20
CA LEU A 332 0.03 -1.92 -25.94
C LEU A 332 -0.78 -1.39 -24.76
N GLU A 333 -0.98 -2.23 -23.75
CA GLU A 333 -1.48 -1.77 -22.45
C GLU A 333 -0.46 -0.81 -21.84
N LYS A 334 -0.92 0.18 -21.07
CA LYS A 334 -0.07 1.29 -20.61
C LYS A 334 1.14 0.82 -19.80
N GLU A 335 1.00 -0.22 -19.00
CA GLU A 335 2.06 -0.81 -18.18
C GLU A 335 3.15 -1.51 -19.01
N GLN A 336 2.87 -1.84 -20.28
CA GLN A 336 3.83 -2.49 -21.17
C GLN A 336 4.61 -1.49 -22.03
N ARG A 337 4.34 -0.20 -21.90
CA ARG A 337 4.96 0.87 -22.69
C ARG A 337 6.09 1.56 -21.94
N ASP A 338 6.21 1.27 -20.66
CA ASP A 338 7.17 1.87 -19.74
C ASP A 338 8.17 0.82 -19.26
N ALA A 339 9.43 1.23 -19.06
CA ALA A 339 10.49 0.36 -18.60
C ALA A 339 10.33 -0.06 -17.13
N ASP A 340 9.69 0.75 -16.28
CA ASP A 340 9.42 0.45 -14.87
C ASP A 340 8.02 0.89 -14.43
N PRO A 341 6.95 0.19 -14.85
CA PRO A 341 5.56 0.58 -14.61
C PRO A 341 5.15 0.74 -13.13
N ASP A 342 5.96 0.26 -12.18
CA ASP A 342 5.69 0.34 -10.75
C ASP A 342 5.95 1.75 -10.19
N ASP A 343 6.82 2.55 -10.81
CA ASP A 343 7.14 3.93 -10.37
C ASP A 343 6.31 5.02 -11.09
N ASN A 344 5.57 4.62 -12.14
CA ASN A 344 4.55 5.42 -12.81
C ASN A 344 3.36 5.80 -11.92
N VAL A 345 3.24 5.26 -10.70
CA VAL A 345 2.08 5.44 -9.82
C VAL A 345 2.51 5.82 -8.41
N LEU A 346 1.95 6.93 -7.90
CA LEU A 346 2.11 7.31 -6.50
C LEU A 346 0.77 7.67 -5.87
N GLU A 347 0.49 7.09 -4.70
CA GLU A 347 -0.75 7.29 -3.95
C GLU A 347 -0.47 7.76 -2.53
N MET A 348 -1.26 8.72 -2.05
CA MET A 348 -1.22 9.23 -0.69
C MET A 348 -2.60 9.26 -0.06
N VAL A 349 -2.67 8.88 1.22
CA VAL A 349 -3.88 8.98 2.03
C VAL A 349 -3.71 10.11 3.03
N VAL A 350 -4.55 11.13 2.93
CA VAL A 350 -4.63 12.24 3.87
C VAL A 350 -5.82 11.98 4.81
N PRO A 351 -5.57 11.76 6.11
CA PRO A 351 -6.63 11.54 7.07
C PRO A 351 -7.56 12.75 7.19
N ARG A 352 -8.81 12.50 7.59
CA ARG A 352 -9.70 13.56 8.02
C ARG A 352 -9.31 14.05 9.42
N ALA A 353 -9.24 15.37 9.58
CA ALA A 353 -9.14 16.02 10.87
C ALA A 353 -10.27 15.54 11.79
N GLY A 354 -9.91 15.16 13.01
CA GLY A 354 -10.86 14.69 14.01
C GLY A 354 -11.88 15.75 14.44
N TYR A 355 -12.82 15.37 15.29
CA TYR A 355 -13.81 16.27 15.87
C TYR A 355 -13.58 16.52 17.35
N LYS A 356 -14.01 17.70 17.80
CA LYS A 356 -13.93 18.11 19.20
C LYS A 356 -15.12 17.56 19.99
N LEU A 357 -14.86 16.80 21.04
CA LEU A 357 -15.84 16.42 22.05
C LEU A 357 -15.64 17.23 23.34
N THR A 358 -16.64 18.02 23.71
CA THR A 358 -16.67 18.78 24.97
C THR A 358 -17.53 18.04 25.99
N ILE A 359 -16.93 17.61 27.10
CA ILE A 359 -17.63 16.95 28.20
C ILE A 359 -17.78 17.91 29.37
N LYS A 360 -19.01 18.15 29.79
CA LYS A 360 -19.38 18.94 30.97
C LYS A 360 -20.01 18.05 32.03
N LYS A 361 -20.10 18.56 33.26
CA LYS A 361 -20.89 17.93 34.33
C LYS A 361 -21.57 18.99 35.19
N THR A 362 -22.74 18.64 35.73
CA THR A 362 -23.45 19.41 36.76
C THR A 362 -23.66 18.53 38.00
N GLY A 363 -23.51 19.09 39.20
CA GLY A 363 -23.48 18.31 40.44
C GLY A 363 -22.13 17.63 40.69
N GLN A 364 -22.10 16.64 41.59
CA GLN A 364 -20.86 15.95 41.99
C GLN A 364 -20.82 14.49 41.49
N GLY A 365 -19.70 14.18 40.85
CA GLY A 365 -19.43 12.92 40.17
C GLY A 365 -18.26 13.04 39.20
N THR A 366 -17.88 11.96 38.56
CA THR A 366 -16.82 11.89 37.55
C THR A 366 -17.36 11.33 36.24
N THR A 367 -16.70 11.69 35.13
CA THR A 367 -17.01 11.17 33.80
C THR A 367 -15.77 10.52 33.20
N ILE A 368 -15.98 9.58 32.28
CA ILE A 368 -14.95 9.05 31.38
C ILE A 368 -15.51 9.21 29.95
N PRO A 369 -14.80 9.93 29.05
CA PRO A 369 -13.63 10.75 29.30
C PRO A 369 -13.91 11.86 30.35
N ALA A 370 -12.85 12.34 31.00
CA ALA A 370 -12.99 13.36 32.05
C ALA A 370 -13.60 14.65 31.48
N ALA A 371 -14.34 15.40 32.31
CA ALA A 371 -14.89 16.69 31.90
C ALA A 371 -13.77 17.61 31.35
N GLY A 372 -13.97 18.16 30.16
CA GLY A 372 -12.94 18.84 29.39
C GLY A 372 -13.16 18.74 27.88
N VAL A 373 -12.18 19.18 27.11
CA VAL A 373 -12.16 19.13 25.65
C VAL A 373 -11.25 18.00 25.20
N HIS A 374 -11.73 17.18 24.27
CA HIS A 374 -11.03 16.03 23.69
C HIS A 374 -11.17 16.04 22.17
N TYR A 375 -10.22 15.43 21.47
CA TYR A 375 -10.25 15.31 20.01
C TYR A 375 -10.20 13.84 19.62
N TYR A 376 -11.07 13.45 18.68
CA TYR A 376 -11.20 12.08 18.21
C TYR A 376 -11.31 12.04 16.69
N PRO A 377 -10.65 11.11 16.00
CA PRO A 377 -10.90 10.80 14.60
C PRO A 377 -12.38 10.79 14.21
N ALA A 378 -12.66 11.20 12.98
CA ALA A 378 -14.00 11.15 12.42
C ALA A 378 -14.56 9.72 12.41
N ASN A 379 -15.85 9.59 12.72
CA ASN A 379 -16.61 8.34 12.88
C ASN A 379 -16.14 7.44 14.04
N GLU A 380 -15.21 7.89 14.88
CA GLU A 380 -14.87 7.15 16.09
C GLU A 380 -16.06 7.10 17.04
N ARG A 381 -16.31 5.91 17.60
CA ARG A 381 -17.28 5.70 18.66
C ARG A 381 -16.58 5.91 20.01
N VAL A 382 -16.93 6.98 20.69
CA VAL A 382 -16.41 7.31 22.03
C VAL A 382 -17.38 6.79 23.07
N ASP A 383 -16.92 5.88 23.93
CA ASP A 383 -17.70 5.39 25.07
C ASP A 383 -17.69 6.44 26.20
N LEU A 384 -18.86 6.68 26.79
CA LEU A 384 -19.09 7.64 27.86
C LEU A 384 -19.56 6.90 29.12
N SER A 385 -18.93 7.18 30.26
CA SER A 385 -19.34 6.64 31.56
C SER A 385 -19.45 7.74 32.60
N ALA A 386 -20.45 7.67 33.48
CA ALA A 386 -20.69 8.62 34.56
C ALA A 386 -20.79 7.91 35.91
N ALA A 387 -19.95 8.30 36.86
CA ALA A 387 -19.95 7.75 38.22
C ALA A 387 -20.32 8.87 39.23
N PRO A 388 -21.44 8.77 39.95
CA PRO A 388 -21.80 9.75 40.97
C PRO A 388 -20.87 9.69 42.18
N GLU A 389 -20.61 10.84 42.80
CA GLU A 389 -19.93 10.88 44.11
C GLU A 389 -20.85 10.40 45.24
N THR A 390 -20.30 10.01 46.39
CA THR A 390 -21.08 9.63 47.57
C THR A 390 -22.11 10.70 47.93
N GLY A 391 -23.37 10.28 48.08
CA GLY A 391 -24.50 11.19 48.36
C GLY A 391 -25.09 11.87 47.13
N TRP A 392 -24.67 11.49 45.92
CA TRP A 392 -25.22 11.93 44.65
C TRP A 392 -25.75 10.74 43.84
N LYS A 393 -26.59 11.01 42.86
CA LYS A 393 -27.07 10.05 41.86
C LYS A 393 -26.86 10.62 40.46
N PHE A 394 -26.50 9.76 39.52
CA PHE A 394 -26.56 10.11 38.11
C PHE A 394 -28.02 10.19 37.66
N VAL A 395 -28.37 11.21 36.89
CA VAL A 395 -29.73 11.44 36.40
C VAL A 395 -29.81 11.14 34.91
N ARG A 396 -28.92 11.75 34.11
CA ARG A 396 -28.88 11.61 32.65
C ARG A 396 -27.63 12.23 32.04
N TRP A 397 -27.34 11.86 30.81
CA TRP A 397 -26.57 12.63 29.85
C TRP A 397 -27.51 13.54 29.04
N GLU A 398 -27.09 14.78 28.76
CA GLU A 398 -27.80 15.74 27.90
C GLU A 398 -26.84 16.49 26.97
N GLY A 399 -27.36 17.20 25.96
CA GLY A 399 -26.59 17.85 24.89
C GLY A 399 -26.76 17.12 23.55
N ASP A 400 -25.65 16.81 22.87
CA ASP A 400 -25.65 16.02 21.63
C ASP A 400 -25.97 14.52 21.83
N ILE A 401 -26.21 14.11 23.08
CA ILE A 401 -26.78 12.81 23.43
C ILE A 401 -27.84 12.98 24.52
N SER A 402 -28.84 12.10 24.53
CA SER A 402 -29.84 12.02 25.59
C SER A 402 -29.95 10.56 26.06
N SER A 403 -29.47 10.29 27.27
CA SER A 403 -29.44 8.92 27.83
C SER A 403 -29.64 8.96 29.34
N GLY A 404 -30.55 8.13 29.85
CA GLY A 404 -30.66 7.84 31.29
C GLY A 404 -29.69 6.76 31.79
N ASN A 405 -28.95 6.12 30.89
CA ASN A 405 -27.92 5.14 31.24
C ASN A 405 -26.60 5.86 31.52
N PRO A 406 -25.95 5.66 32.70
CA PRO A 406 -24.64 6.22 32.99
C PRO A 406 -23.57 5.80 31.98
N ASP A 407 -23.69 4.59 31.41
CA ASP A 407 -22.81 4.08 30.37
C ASP A 407 -23.50 4.17 29.00
N THR A 408 -22.91 4.94 28.09
CA THR A 408 -23.42 5.18 26.74
C THR A 408 -22.27 5.44 25.77
N SER A 409 -22.55 5.90 24.56
CA SER A 409 -21.54 6.14 23.53
C SER A 409 -21.99 7.19 22.54
N ILE A 410 -21.05 7.89 21.93
CA ILE A 410 -21.32 8.89 20.90
C ILE A 410 -20.40 8.68 19.69
N ILE A 411 -20.92 8.82 18.47
CA ILE A 411 -20.12 8.75 17.24
C ILE A 411 -19.67 10.16 16.89
N MET A 412 -18.39 10.35 16.63
CA MET A 412 -17.81 11.66 16.30
C MET A 412 -17.98 11.97 14.81
N ASP A 413 -19.14 12.49 14.44
CA ASP A 413 -19.49 12.92 13.07
C ASP A 413 -19.61 14.46 12.92
N ALA A 414 -19.38 15.21 14.00
CA ALA A 414 -19.31 16.66 14.10
C ALA A 414 -18.60 17.03 15.42
N ASP A 415 -18.29 18.31 15.61
CA ASP A 415 -18.02 18.84 16.95
C ASP A 415 -19.25 18.61 17.85
N LYS A 416 -19.02 18.06 19.06
CA LYS A 416 -20.09 17.68 19.99
C LYS A 416 -19.84 18.18 21.40
N GLU A 417 -20.93 18.41 22.11
CA GLU A 417 -20.96 18.75 23.52
C GLU A 417 -21.97 17.86 24.28
N VAL A 418 -21.51 17.24 25.36
CA VAL A 418 -22.33 16.40 26.24
C VAL A 418 -22.14 16.79 27.70
N THR A 419 -23.21 16.71 28.49
CA THR A 419 -23.22 17.06 29.92
C THR A 419 -23.74 15.90 30.76
N ALA A 420 -22.96 15.42 31.74
CA ALA A 420 -23.43 14.49 32.76
C ALA A 420 -24.14 15.25 33.88
N VAL A 421 -25.41 14.91 34.15
CA VAL A 421 -26.21 15.55 35.20
C VAL A 421 -26.26 14.66 36.43
N PHE A 422 -25.74 15.16 37.55
CA PHE A 422 -25.81 14.55 38.86
C PHE A 422 -26.69 15.38 39.79
N GLU A 423 -27.52 14.71 40.59
CA GLU A 423 -28.35 15.33 41.62
C GLU A 423 -28.03 14.75 42.99
N ARG A 424 -28.23 15.54 44.05
CA ARG A 424 -28.05 15.06 45.42
C ARG A 424 -29.06 13.94 45.69
N ALA A 425 -28.59 12.83 46.24
CA ALA A 425 -29.45 11.73 46.65
C ALA A 425 -30.37 12.19 47.79
N THR A 426 -31.55 11.59 47.88
CA THR A 426 -32.53 11.85 48.93
C THR A 426 -32.87 10.57 49.66
N HIS A 427 -33.20 10.69 50.95
CA HIS A 427 -33.57 9.58 51.82
C HIS A 427 -34.85 9.91 52.59
N THR A 428 -35.56 8.86 52.95
CA THR A 428 -36.79 8.94 53.72
C THR A 428 -36.55 8.68 55.21
N LEU A 429 -37.17 9.49 56.06
CA LEU A 429 -37.22 9.29 57.51
C LEU A 429 -38.68 9.05 57.91
N LYS A 430 -38.97 7.84 58.40
CA LYS A 430 -40.27 7.45 58.94
C LYS A 430 -40.28 7.58 60.45
N ILE A 431 -41.13 8.46 60.97
CA ILE A 431 -41.28 8.71 62.41
C ILE A 431 -42.59 8.09 62.92
N ILE A 432 -42.50 7.26 63.94
CA ILE A 432 -43.63 6.52 64.53
C ILE A 432 -43.71 6.84 66.03
N VAL A 433 -44.91 6.81 66.61
CA VAL A 433 -45.12 6.76 68.07
C VAL A 433 -45.73 5.41 68.45
N ASN A 434 -45.25 4.80 69.53
CA ASN A 434 -45.66 3.44 69.92
C ASN A 434 -47.14 3.32 70.30
N ILE A 435 -47.73 4.38 70.86
CA ILE A 435 -49.11 4.37 71.36
C ILE A 435 -49.76 5.76 71.26
N ALA A 436 -51.02 5.80 70.84
CA ALA A 436 -51.87 7.00 70.88
C ALA A 436 -52.89 6.86 72.03
N PRO A 437 -53.13 7.90 72.86
CA PRO A 437 -52.69 9.29 72.74
C PRO A 437 -51.34 9.60 73.43
N GLY A 438 -50.38 8.67 73.50
CA GLY A 438 -49.22 8.76 74.41
C GLY A 438 -48.27 9.93 74.23
N GLY A 439 -48.19 10.50 73.03
CA GLY A 439 -47.38 11.69 72.75
C GLY A 439 -47.27 11.97 71.25
N THR A 440 -46.46 12.95 70.89
CA THR A 440 -46.12 13.30 69.50
C THR A 440 -44.63 13.61 69.36
N THR A 441 -44.19 13.85 68.13
CA THR A 441 -42.83 14.29 67.81
C THR A 441 -42.84 15.60 67.03
N THR A 442 -41.72 16.31 66.98
CA THR A 442 -41.44 17.39 66.02
C THR A 442 -40.18 17.02 65.25
N PRO A 443 -40.20 16.79 63.93
CA PRO A 443 -41.37 16.76 63.03
C PRO A 443 -42.44 15.74 63.44
N LYS A 444 -43.71 15.97 63.03
CA LYS A 444 -44.83 15.08 63.37
C LYS A 444 -44.60 13.64 62.84
N PRO A 445 -45.19 12.62 63.49
CA PRO A 445 -45.15 11.25 62.98
C PRO A 445 -45.63 11.18 61.53
N GLY A 446 -44.93 10.41 60.69
CA GLY A 446 -45.10 10.38 59.24
C GLY A 446 -43.80 10.08 58.51
N THR A 447 -43.85 10.02 57.17
CA THR A 447 -42.68 9.87 56.31
C THR A 447 -42.28 11.23 55.75
N HIS A 448 -41.00 11.57 55.88
CA HIS A 448 -40.40 12.83 55.43
C HIS A 448 -39.20 12.52 54.53
N THR A 449 -38.90 13.39 53.56
CA THR A 449 -37.75 13.23 52.65
C THR A 449 -36.71 14.30 52.92
N PHE A 450 -35.44 13.89 53.01
CA PHE A 450 -34.31 14.74 53.33
C PHE A 450 -33.15 14.47 52.36
N GLY A 451 -32.29 15.46 52.13
CA GLY A 451 -31.08 15.29 51.33
C GLY A 451 -30.04 14.41 52.03
N HIS A 452 -29.25 13.65 51.26
CA HIS A 452 -28.16 12.85 51.82
C HIS A 452 -27.17 13.74 52.60
N GLY A 453 -26.85 13.33 53.83
CA GLY A 453 -26.00 14.04 54.78
C GLY A 453 -26.70 15.12 55.60
N GLU A 454 -28.01 15.37 55.40
CA GLU A 454 -28.76 16.28 56.28
C GLU A 454 -28.89 15.69 57.69
N THR A 455 -28.78 16.54 58.71
CA THR A 455 -29.03 16.14 60.10
C THR A 455 -30.37 16.69 60.55
N VAL A 456 -31.30 15.80 60.88
CA VAL A 456 -32.67 16.13 61.30
C VAL A 456 -32.75 16.09 62.82
N ASN A 457 -33.12 17.20 63.45
CA ASN A 457 -33.39 17.23 64.89
C ASN A 457 -34.84 16.80 65.16
N ILE A 458 -35.01 15.85 66.08
CA ILE A 458 -36.31 15.28 66.42
C ILE A 458 -36.54 15.37 67.91
N LYS A 459 -37.68 15.93 68.30
CA LYS A 459 -38.09 16.12 69.68
C LYS A 459 -39.35 15.32 70.01
N ALA A 460 -39.29 14.44 71.01
CA ALA A 460 -40.45 13.76 71.59
C ALA A 460 -41.15 14.67 72.60
N ILE A 461 -42.48 14.73 72.52
CA ILE A 461 -43.35 15.57 73.35
C ILE A 461 -44.44 14.65 73.94
N PRO A 462 -44.30 14.20 75.21
CA PRO A 462 -45.32 13.38 75.87
C PRO A 462 -46.65 14.12 76.01
N SER A 463 -47.76 13.40 75.87
CA SER A 463 -49.08 13.92 76.24
C SER A 463 -49.23 14.00 77.77
N ALA A 464 -50.20 14.77 78.25
CA ALA A 464 -50.51 14.84 79.67
C ALA A 464 -50.79 13.44 80.25
N GLY A 465 -50.15 13.10 81.38
CA GLY A 465 -50.25 11.77 82.00
C GLY A 465 -49.32 10.71 81.41
N TRP A 466 -48.43 11.06 80.49
CA TRP A 466 -47.43 10.17 79.89
C TRP A 466 -46.02 10.69 80.12
N LYS A 467 -45.02 9.80 80.03
CA LYS A 467 -43.60 10.15 79.96
C LYS A 467 -42.95 9.52 78.74
N PHE A 468 -41.90 10.17 78.24
CA PHE A 468 -41.05 9.62 77.19
C PHE A 468 -40.13 8.56 77.80
N ASN A 469 -40.17 7.34 77.26
CA ASN A 469 -39.37 6.21 77.72
C ASN A 469 -38.06 6.09 76.92
N GLY A 470 -38.08 6.36 75.61
CA GLY A 470 -36.89 6.31 74.76
C GLY A 470 -37.18 6.20 73.27
N TRP A 471 -36.11 6.24 72.47
CA TRP A 471 -36.17 6.00 71.03
C TRP A 471 -35.85 4.54 70.68
N LYS A 472 -36.49 4.01 69.62
CA LYS A 472 -36.16 2.73 68.97
C LYS A 472 -36.03 2.89 67.44
N GLY A 473 -35.54 1.84 66.77
CA GLY A 473 -35.31 1.81 65.33
C GLY A 473 -33.90 2.31 65.00
N ASP A 474 -33.79 3.24 64.05
CA ASP A 474 -32.54 3.91 63.68
C ASP A 474 -32.13 5.06 64.62
N ALA A 475 -32.77 5.14 65.79
CA ALA A 475 -32.44 6.04 66.90
C ALA A 475 -32.45 5.27 68.23
N SER A 476 -31.76 5.79 69.24
CA SER A 476 -31.71 5.18 70.57
C SER A 476 -31.51 6.22 71.68
N GLY A 477 -31.65 5.78 72.93
CA GLY A 477 -31.43 6.60 74.12
C GLY A 477 -32.72 7.22 74.67
N THR A 478 -32.58 7.86 75.83
CA THR A 478 -33.68 8.41 76.64
C THR A 478 -33.76 9.94 76.58
N ASN A 479 -32.87 10.60 75.84
CA ASN A 479 -32.97 12.04 75.61
C ASN A 479 -34.15 12.33 74.68
N PRO A 480 -35.12 13.18 75.08
CA PRO A 480 -36.25 13.52 74.24
C PRO A 480 -35.85 14.26 72.95
N ASN A 481 -34.63 14.78 72.83
CA ASN A 481 -34.10 15.33 71.59
C ASN A 481 -33.02 14.40 71.00
N VAL A 482 -33.14 14.06 69.72
CA VAL A 482 -32.18 13.24 68.98
C VAL A 482 -31.87 13.87 67.62
N ASN A 483 -30.62 13.74 67.16
CA ASN A 483 -30.18 14.16 65.83
C ASN A 483 -30.02 12.92 64.94
N ILE A 484 -30.64 12.94 63.76
CA ILE A 484 -30.59 11.84 62.80
C ILE A 484 -29.87 12.30 61.54
N LEU A 485 -28.69 11.74 61.28
CA LEU A 485 -27.97 11.94 60.03
C LEU A 485 -28.61 11.11 58.92
N MET A 486 -29.05 11.72 57.83
CA MET A 486 -29.71 11.04 56.72
C MET A 486 -28.70 10.53 55.69
N ASP A 487 -28.15 9.34 55.93
CA ASP A 487 -27.22 8.62 55.05
C ASP A 487 -27.88 7.43 54.29
N ARG A 488 -29.10 7.05 54.70
CA ARG A 488 -29.97 6.07 54.07
C ARG A 488 -31.40 6.30 54.56
N ASP A 489 -32.34 5.52 54.03
CA ASP A 489 -33.69 5.45 54.58
C ASP A 489 -33.64 4.97 56.04
N LYS A 490 -34.37 5.67 56.91
CA LYS A 490 -34.41 5.43 58.36
C LYS A 490 -35.83 5.39 58.90
N THR A 491 -36.04 4.56 59.90
CA THR A 491 -37.29 4.49 60.67
C THR A 491 -36.99 4.63 62.15
N ILE A 492 -37.67 5.55 62.83
CA ILE A 492 -37.54 5.74 64.27
C ILE A 492 -38.90 5.64 64.97
N ILE A 493 -38.87 5.22 66.23
CA ILE A 493 -40.06 5.06 67.06
C ILE A 493 -39.84 5.80 68.38
N ALA A 494 -40.69 6.78 68.69
CA ALA A 494 -40.78 7.39 70.01
C ALA A 494 -41.65 6.52 70.92
N GLU A 495 -41.08 6.05 72.03
CA GLU A 495 -41.81 5.28 73.02
C GLU A 495 -42.28 6.15 74.17
N PHE A 496 -43.59 6.12 74.41
CA PHE A 496 -44.25 6.72 75.56
C PHE A 496 -44.85 5.64 76.46
N GLU A 497 -44.85 5.91 77.76
CA GLU A 497 -45.46 5.08 78.78
C GLU A 497 -46.35 5.95 79.69
N GLN A 498 -47.47 5.39 80.15
CA GLN A 498 -48.43 6.11 80.97
C GLN A 498 -47.91 6.23 82.41
N ASN A 499 -48.02 7.42 83.01
CA ASN A 499 -47.75 7.61 84.42
C ASN A 499 -48.91 6.99 85.23
N ILE A 500 -48.74 5.77 85.69
CA ILE A 500 -49.69 5.12 86.61
C ILE A 500 -49.45 5.72 88.02
N PRO A 501 -50.42 6.40 88.65
CA PRO A 501 -50.29 6.78 90.05
C PRO A 501 -50.15 5.50 90.88
N GLN A 502 -49.13 5.39 91.73
CA GLN A 502 -49.05 4.27 92.67
C GLN A 502 -50.33 4.25 93.54
N PRO A 503 -50.94 3.08 93.80
CA PRO A 503 -52.06 3.00 94.72
C PRO A 503 -51.64 3.59 96.07
N MET A 504 -52.41 4.54 96.61
CA MET A 504 -52.20 5.02 97.98
C MET A 504 -52.23 3.82 98.94
N GLU A 505 -51.17 3.61 99.72
CA GLU A 505 -51.16 2.59 100.78
C GLU A 505 -52.30 2.87 101.78
N PRO A 506 -53.07 1.85 102.21
CA PRO A 506 -54.07 2.00 103.27
C PRO A 506 -53.41 2.37 104.60
N GLY A 507 -53.84 3.48 105.20
CA GLY A 507 -53.32 3.98 106.49
C GLY A 507 -53.44 2.96 107.64
N LYS A 508 -52.39 2.87 108.46
CA LYS A 508 -52.31 2.06 109.69
C LYS A 508 -53.08 2.72 110.86
N PRO A 509 -53.69 1.96 111.79
CA PRO A 509 -54.53 2.50 112.87
C PRO A 509 -53.70 3.09 114.02
N GLY A 510 -54.16 4.22 114.57
CA GLY A 510 -53.56 4.89 115.72
C GLY A 510 -53.86 4.18 117.05
N GLY A 511 -52.81 3.74 117.74
CA GLY A 511 -52.83 3.37 119.14
C GLY A 511 -52.00 4.37 119.95
N LEU A 512 -52.67 5.20 120.75
CA LEU A 512 -52.05 6.03 121.79
C LEU A 512 -52.09 5.25 123.11
N GLY A 513 -50.92 4.99 123.71
CA GLY A 513 -50.82 4.49 125.09
C GLY A 513 -51.05 5.61 126.13
N PRO A 514 -51.46 5.27 127.38
CA PRO A 514 -51.59 6.23 128.47
C PRO A 514 -50.29 6.30 129.31
N PRO A 515 -50.20 7.14 130.37
CA PRO A 515 -50.61 8.55 130.52
C PRO A 515 -49.47 9.39 131.18
N LYS A 516 -49.65 10.71 131.36
CA LYS A 516 -49.18 11.40 132.57
C LYS A 516 -49.89 12.74 132.80
N LEU A 517 -50.42 12.87 134.03
CA LEU A 517 -51.00 14.06 134.64
C LEU A 517 -49.91 15.10 134.97
N VAL A 518 -50.28 16.39 134.91
CA VAL A 518 -49.64 17.47 135.67
C VAL A 518 -50.75 18.28 136.35
N ASN A 519 -50.62 18.40 137.67
CA ASN A 519 -51.34 19.17 138.70
C ASN A 519 -52.59 19.97 138.36
#